data_AF-A0A2D5XTQ6-F1
#
_entry.id   AF-A0A2D5XTQ6-F1
#
_cell.length_a   1.000
_cell.length_b   1.000
_cell.length_c   1.000
_cell.angle_alpha   90.00
_cell.angle_beta   90.00
_cell.angle_gamma   90.00
#
_symmetry.space_group_name_H-M   'P 1'
#
loop_
_entity.id
_entity.type
_entity.pdbx_description
1 polymer ?
#
loop_
_entity_poly.entity_id
_entity_poly.type
_entity_poly.pdbx_seq_one_letter_code
_entity_poly.pdbx_strand_id
1 'polypeptide(L)' 'MRTALFAELFALAQEELAYFKAPGWFAAVESLPLTGTQKLQRGALQSLLHTLFEDGTLVDFRHGKSRRARAAG' A
#
# COMPACT_ATOMS: atom_id res chain seq x y z
N MET A 1 -12.15 9.84 -5.42
CA MET A 1 -12.75 9.01 -4.34
C MET A 1 -11.90 7.80 -3.90
N ARG A 2 -10.80 7.37 -4.55
CA ARG A 2 -9.90 6.30 -4.00
C ARG A 2 -8.68 6.82 -3.23
N THR A 3 -8.14 7.97 -3.63
CA THR A 3 -6.99 8.60 -2.96
C THR A 3 -7.26 8.95 -1.50
N ALA A 4 -8.51 9.31 -1.16
CA ALA A 4 -8.93 9.57 0.23
C ALA A 4 -8.79 8.32 1.11
N LEU A 5 -9.29 7.17 0.64
CA LEU A 5 -9.12 5.90 1.33
C LEU A 5 -7.64 5.52 1.53
N PHE A 6 -6.80 5.73 0.51
CA PHE A 6 -5.36 5.46 0.65
C PHE A 6 -4.70 6.39 1.67
N ALA A 7 -5.12 7.65 1.74
CA ALA A 7 -4.64 8.59 2.76
C ALA A 7 -5.06 8.17 4.18
N GLU A 8 -6.30 7.69 4.35
CA GLU A 8 -6.78 7.14 5.63
C GLU A 8 -6.01 5.89 6.05
N LEU A 9 -5.81 4.94 5.13
CA LEU A 9 -4.99 3.74 5.39
C LEU A 9 -3.54 4.08 5.72
N PHE A 10 -2.97 5.08 5.04
CA PHE A 10 -1.62 5.56 5.31
C PHE A 10 -1.53 6.25 6.68
N ALA A 11 -2.51 7.06 7.05
CA ALA A 11 -2.59 7.69 8.37
C ALA A 11 -2.66 6.63 9.48
N LEU A 12 -3.56 5.64 9.35
CA LEU A 12 -3.65 4.52 10.28
C LEU A 12 -2.33 3.75 10.39
N ALA A 13 -1.68 3.45 9.25
CA ALA A 13 -0.39 2.76 9.25
C ALA A 13 0.72 3.58 9.94
N GLN A 14 0.69 4.91 9.83
CA GLN A 14 1.62 5.80 10.51
C GLN A 14 1.37 5.89 12.02
N GLU A 15 0.14 5.65 12.48
CA GLU A 15 -0.22 5.60 13.90
C GLU A 15 0.12 4.26 14.54
N GLU A 16 -0.14 3.16 13.82
CA GLU A 16 -0.01 1.81 14.34
C GLU A 16 1.36 1.17 14.12
N LEU A 17 2.08 1.60 13.09
CA LEU A 17 3.39 1.06 12.74
C LEU A 17 4.48 2.12 12.94
N ALA A 18 5.71 1.68 13.16
CA ALA A 18 6.86 2.57 13.03
C ALA A 18 6.89 3.15 11.60
N TYR A 19 7.24 4.43 11.45
CA TYR A 19 7.13 5.16 10.16
C TYR A 19 7.81 4.46 8.96
N PHE A 20 8.90 3.72 9.18
CA PHE A 20 9.60 2.98 8.13
C PHE A 20 8.84 1.72 7.66
N LYS A 21 7.86 1.24 8.43
CA LYS A 21 6.96 0.13 8.10
C LYS A 21 5.66 0.59 7.42
N ALA A 22 5.31 1.87 7.48
CA ALA A 22 4.15 2.38 6.76
C ALA A 22 4.31 2.12 5.24
N PRO A 23 3.29 1.63 4.52
CA PRO A 23 3.37 1.42 3.08
C PRO A 23 3.63 2.74 2.34
N GLY A 24 4.48 2.70 1.30
CA GLY A 24 4.81 3.89 0.50
C GLY A 24 4.04 4.00 -0.81
N TRP A 25 3.37 2.93 -1.22
CA TRP A 25 2.68 2.82 -2.49
C TRP A 25 1.34 2.13 -2.27
N PHE A 26 0.31 2.63 -2.94
CA PHE A 26 -1.03 2.06 -2.89
C PHE A 26 -1.60 1.93 -4.29
N ALA A 27 -2.33 0.86 -4.54
CA ALA A 27 -3.14 0.66 -5.73
C ALA A 27 -4.42 -0.08 -5.36
N ALA A 28 -5.48 0.16 -6.13
CA ALA A 28 -6.69 -0.63 -6.07
C ALA A 28 -6.70 -1.57 -7.28
N VAL A 29 -6.97 -2.85 -7.03
CA VAL A 29 -7.07 -3.87 -8.07
C VAL A 29 -8.42 -4.56 -7.92
N GLU A 30 -8.97 -5.05 -9.02
CA GLU A 30 -10.25 -5.77 -9.00
C GLU A 30 -10.12 -7.13 -8.31
N SER A 31 -8.97 -7.77 -8.43
CA SER A 31 -8.68 -9.05 -7.76
C SER A 31 -7.20 -9.18 -7.42
N LEU A 32 -6.93 -9.99 -6.39
CA LEU A 32 -5.58 -10.40 -6.05
C LEU A 32 -5.24 -11.71 -6.79
N PRO A 33 -4.00 -11.87 -7.28
CA PRO A 33 -3.57 -13.14 -7.86
C PRO A 33 -3.37 -14.17 -6.73
N LEU A 34 -4.29 -15.14 -6.69
CA LEU A 34 -4.30 -16.19 -5.68
C LEU A 34 -4.12 -17.57 -6.33
N THR A 35 -3.51 -18.50 -5.58
CA THR A 35 -3.48 -19.92 -5.94
C THR A 35 -4.85 -20.56 -5.75
N GLY A 36 -5.02 -21.81 -6.19
CA GLY A 36 -6.23 -22.60 -5.92
C GLY A 36 -6.55 -22.81 -4.42
N THR A 37 -5.63 -22.49 -3.51
CA THR A 37 -5.82 -22.53 -2.05
C THR A 37 -5.91 -21.13 -1.41
N GLN A 38 -6.20 -20.09 -2.20
CA GLN A 38 -6.33 -18.69 -1.75
C GLN A 38 -5.05 -18.08 -1.15
N LYS A 39 -3.87 -18.62 -1.49
CA LYS A 39 -2.59 -18.01 -1.11
C LYS A 39 -2.14 -17.02 -2.18
N LEU A 40 -1.44 -15.95 -1.81
CA LEU A 40 -0.86 -15.02 -2.77
C LEU A 40 0.12 -15.72 -3.72
N GLN A 41 -0.11 -15.59 -5.01
CA GLN A 41 0.80 -16.09 -6.04
C GLN A 41 1.86 -15.01 -6.32
N ARG A 42 2.98 -15.08 -5.60
CA ARG A 42 4.03 -14.03 -5.60
C ARG A 42 4.53 -13.61 -6.99
N GLY A 43 4.77 -14.56 -7.89
CA GLY A 43 5.24 -14.24 -9.25
C GLY A 43 4.22 -13.42 -10.04
N ALA A 44 2.94 -13.81 -10.00
CA ALA A 44 1.86 -13.07 -10.64
C ALA A 44 1.61 -11.70 -9.97
N LEU A 45 1.75 -11.63 -8.65
CA LEU A 45 1.68 -10.36 -7.92
C LEU A 45 2.79 -9.40 -8.36
N GLN A 46 4.02 -9.90 -8.57
CA GLN A 46 5.12 -9.08 -9.07
C GLN A 46 4.82 -8.56 -10.49
N SER A 47 4.35 -9.41 -11.40
CA SER A 47 3.95 -8.96 -12.74
C SER A 47 2.86 -7.89 -12.70
N LEU A 48 1.84 -8.07 -11.84
CA LEU A 48 0.80 -7.07 -11.64
C LEU A 48 1.37 -5.74 -11.14
N LEU A 49 2.32 -5.76 -10.19
CA LEU A 49 2.97 -4.53 -9.71
C LEU A 49 3.74 -3.80 -10.81
N HIS A 50 4.39 -4.51 -11.73
CA HIS A 50 5.05 -3.89 -12.89
C HIS A 50 4.05 -3.19 -13.80
N THR A 51 2.96 -3.86 -14.15
CA THR A 51 1.88 -3.26 -14.95
C THR A 51 1.30 -2.02 -14.27
N LEU A 52 0.96 -2.10 -12.98
CA LEU A 52 0.41 -0.96 -12.24
C LEU A 52 1.37 0.24 -12.17
N PHE A 53 2.68 -0.03 -12.13
CA PHE A 53 3.71 1.00 -12.16
C PHE A 53 3.81 1.67 -13.54
N GLU A 54 3.86 0.88 -14.61
CA GLU A 54 3.91 1.37 -15.99
C GLU A 54 2.66 2.17 -16.37
N ASP A 55 1.48 1.72 -15.92
CA ASP A 55 0.20 2.37 -16.16
C ASP A 55 -0.03 3.63 -15.29
N GLY A 56 0.89 3.95 -14.36
CA GLY A 56 0.78 5.12 -13.49
C GLY A 56 -0.36 5.04 -12.47
N THR A 57 -0.83 3.83 -12.15
CA THR A 57 -1.95 3.61 -11.22
C THR A 57 -1.52 3.51 -9.75
N LEU A 58 -0.22 3.31 -9.50
CA LEU A 58 0.37 3.36 -8.15
C LEU A 58 0.40 4.80 -7.63
N VAL A 59 -0.17 5.00 -6.44
CA VAL A 59 -0.17 6.29 -5.74
C VAL A 59 0.97 6.35 -4.74
N ASP A 60 1.84 7.36 -4.87
CA ASP A 60 3.02 7.56 -4.03
C ASP A 60 2.70 8.29 -2.72
N PHE A 61 2.94 7.63 -1.60
CA PHE A 61 2.84 8.20 -0.26
C PHE A 61 4.19 8.26 0.47
N ARG A 62 5.31 7.93 -0.19
CA ARG A 62 6.65 7.88 0.45
C ARG A 62 7.04 9.21 1.07
N HIS A 63 6.68 10.32 0.43
CA HIS A 63 6.91 11.68 0.93
C HIS A 63 6.23 11.97 2.28
N GLY A 64 5.15 11.25 2.60
CA GLY A 64 4.42 11.41 3.86
C GLY A 64 5.02 10.63 5.04
N LYS A 65 6.00 9.74 4.79
CA LYS A 65 6.61 8.92 5.84
C LYS A 65 7.45 9.79 6.75
N SER A 66 6.95 10.02 7.95
CA SER A 66 7.60 10.86 8.95
C SER A 66 7.73 10.12 10.27
N ARG A 67 8.88 10.28 10.92
CA ARG A 67 9.12 9.86 12.30
C ARG A 67 8.34 10.79 13.23
N ARG A 68 7.01 10.70 13.23
CA ARG A 68 6.19 11.33 14.26
C ARG A 68 6.35 10.52 15.54
N ALA A 69 6.61 11.19 16.66
CA ALA A 69 6.40 10.56 17.95
C ALA A 69 4.93 10.15 18.02
N ARG A 70 4.65 8.89 18.38
CA ARG A 70 3.27 8.46 18.62
C ARG A 70 2.69 9.44 19.65
N ALA A 71 1.56 10.07 19.35
CA ALA A 71 0.87 10.87 20.35
C ALA A 71 0.64 9.94 21.55
N ALA A 72 1.16 10.32 22.73
CA ALA A 72 0.95 9.55 23.94
C ALA A 72 -0.58 9.45 24.14
N GLY A 73 -1.09 8.23 24.13
CA GLY A 73 -2.49 7.94 24.44
C GLY A 73 -2.80 8.20 25.91
#